data_AF-A0A5J4W6Y3-F1
#
_entry.id   AF-A0A5J4W6Y3-F1
#
_cell.length_a   1.000
_cell.length_b   1.000
_cell.length_c   1.000
_cell.angle_alpha   90.00
_cell.angle_beta   90.00
_cell.angle_gamma   90.00
#
_symmetry.space_group_name_H-M   'P 1'
#
loop_
_entity.id
_entity.type
_entity.pdbx_description
1 polymer ?
#
loop_
_entity_poly.entity_id
_entity_poly.type
_entity_poly.pdbx_seq_one_letter_code
_entity_poly.pdbx_strand_id
1 'polypeptide(L)'
;MTLAELVYAAWMVIRFCTVDQKRIQAQRAALEENAGTILLCAICITQKLLREFDQWKNSQWIQIFDVDIKCLNTSEISFLQRVDYKVWMDKDSFISTINSMLGEQELEKDLGFELRRIKDFRRENEQQKQDNQIKSDQINSSQKLEGK
;
A
#
# COMPACT_ATOMS: atom_id res chain seq x y z
N MET A 1 -13.92 -8.58 -17.08
CA MET A 1 -13.36 -7.71 -16.02
C MET A 1 -12.39 -6.74 -16.68
N THR A 2 -12.56 -5.43 -16.49
CA THR A 2 -11.65 -4.38 -17.00
C THR A 2 -10.55 -4.07 -15.97
N LEU A 3 -9.51 -3.32 -16.38
CA LEU A 3 -8.47 -2.86 -15.44
C LEU A 3 -9.07 -1.98 -14.32
N ALA A 4 -9.98 -1.08 -14.67
CA ALA A 4 -10.65 -0.23 -13.68
C ALA A 4 -11.42 -1.07 -12.65
N GLU A 5 -12.16 -2.10 -13.11
CA GLU A 5 -12.86 -3.03 -12.21
C GLU A 5 -11.89 -3.81 -11.32
N LEU A 6 -10.75 -4.24 -11.85
CA LEU A 6 -9.73 -4.95 -11.06
C LEU A 6 -9.14 -4.06 -9.95
N VAL A 7 -8.76 -2.82 -10.29
CA VAL A 7 -8.23 -1.84 -9.34
C VAL A 7 -9.29 -1.52 -8.27
N TYR A 8 -10.55 -1.39 -8.68
CA TYR A 8 -11.66 -1.11 -7.77
C TYR A 8 -11.93 -2.26 -6.80
N ALA A 9 -11.93 -3.50 -7.30
CA ALA A 9 -12.06 -4.68 -6.46
C ALA A 9 -10.89 -4.81 -5.48
N ALA A 10 -9.65 -4.56 -5.93
CA ALA A 10 -8.47 -4.57 -5.06
C ALA A 10 -8.57 -3.52 -3.95
N TRP A 11 -8.96 -2.28 -4.29
CA TRP A 11 -9.19 -1.23 -3.31
C TRP A 11 -10.29 -1.60 -2.30
N MET A 12 -11.39 -2.21 -2.75
CA MET A 12 -12.45 -2.68 -1.86
C MET A 12 -11.96 -3.73 -0.86
N VAL A 13 -11.10 -4.67 -1.29
CA VAL A 13 -10.49 -5.66 -0.40
C VAL A 13 -9.53 -4.99 0.59
N ILE A 14 -8.68 -4.07 0.13
CA ILE A 14 -7.78 -3.31 1.01
C ILE A 14 -8.60 -2.55 2.07
N ARG A 15 -9.70 -1.91 1.65
CA ARG A 15 -10.61 -1.20 2.55
C ARG A 15 -11.24 -2.14 3.58
N PHE A 16 -11.76 -3.28 3.14
CA PHE A 16 -12.29 -4.31 4.03
C PHE A 16 -11.26 -4.77 5.08
N CYS A 17 -9.99 -4.86 4.67
CA CYS A 17 -8.87 -5.27 5.51
C CYS A 17 -8.27 -4.13 6.38
N THR A 18 -8.74 -2.90 6.26
CA THR A 18 -8.13 -1.75 6.98
C THR A 18 -9.09 -1.05 7.93
N VAL A 19 -10.41 -1.19 7.75
CA VAL A 19 -11.42 -0.55 8.59
C VAL A 19 -11.32 -0.94 10.08
N ASP A 20 -10.81 -2.14 10.39
CA ASP A 20 -10.59 -2.56 11.78
C ASP A 20 -9.38 -3.50 11.91
N GLN A 21 -8.18 -2.91 11.90
CA GLN A 21 -6.92 -3.66 12.01
C GLN A 21 -6.82 -4.51 13.28
N LYS A 22 -7.39 -4.05 14.41
CA LYS A 22 -7.36 -4.78 15.68
C LYS A 22 -8.22 -6.04 15.60
N ARG A 23 -9.43 -5.93 15.04
CA ARG A 23 -10.31 -7.08 14.82
C ARG A 23 -9.76 -8.04 13.77
N ILE A 24 -9.04 -7.55 12.76
CA ILE A 24 -8.41 -8.39 11.74
C ILE A 24 -7.26 -9.21 12.31
N GLN A 25 -6.41 -8.64 13.15
CA GLN A 25 -5.37 -9.41 13.83
C GLN A 25 -5.98 -10.54 14.67
N ALA A 26 -7.11 -10.26 15.34
CA ALA A 26 -7.83 -11.27 16.12
C ALA A 26 -8.56 -12.33 15.26
N GLN A 27 -8.89 -12.03 14.00
CA GLN A 27 -9.70 -12.87 13.12
C GLN A 27 -8.94 -13.34 11.88
N ARG A 28 -7.61 -13.33 11.90
CA ARG A 28 -6.78 -13.59 10.72
C ARG A 28 -7.06 -14.96 10.09
N ALA A 29 -7.17 -16.01 10.91
CA ALA A 29 -7.51 -17.36 10.43
C ALA A 29 -8.89 -17.39 9.74
N ALA A 30 -9.90 -16.76 10.33
CA ALA A 30 -11.23 -16.66 9.74
C ALA A 30 -11.23 -15.80 8.45
N LEU A 31 -10.34 -14.82 8.33
CA LEU A 31 -10.16 -14.02 7.12
C LEU A 31 -9.56 -14.86 5.99
N GLU A 32 -8.56 -15.69 6.30
CA GLU A 32 -7.90 -16.60 5.35
C GLU A 32 -8.88 -17.66 4.84
N GLU A 33 -9.67 -18.28 5.72
CA GLU A 33 -10.71 -19.25 5.35
C GLU A 33 -11.81 -18.65 4.45
N ASN A 34 -12.14 -17.36 4.65
CA ASN A 34 -13.19 -16.68 3.90
C ASN A 34 -12.65 -15.79 2.77
N ALA A 35 -11.35 -15.87 2.44
CA ALA A 35 -10.71 -14.98 1.48
C ALA A 35 -11.38 -15.03 0.09
N GLY A 36 -11.79 -16.23 -0.36
CA GLY A 36 -12.53 -16.40 -1.62
C GLY A 36 -13.86 -15.66 -1.63
N THR A 37 -14.65 -15.77 -0.55
CA THR A 37 -15.94 -15.09 -0.43
C THR A 37 -15.77 -13.57 -0.33
N ILE A 38 -14.75 -13.09 0.38
CA ILE A 38 -14.41 -11.66 0.47
C ILE A 38 -14.08 -11.10 -0.92
N LEU A 39 -13.24 -11.81 -1.67
CA LEU A 39 -12.86 -11.43 -3.03
C LEU A 39 -14.07 -11.43 -3.97
N LEU A 40 -14.91 -12.46 -3.90
CA LEU A 40 -16.13 -12.55 -4.70
C LEU A 40 -17.08 -11.39 -4.41
N CYS A 41 -17.30 -11.05 -3.13
CA CYS A 41 -18.12 -9.90 -2.75
C CYS A 41 -17.56 -8.59 -3.32
N ALA A 42 -16.23 -8.38 -3.22
CA ALA A 42 -15.60 -7.18 -3.78
C ALA A 42 -15.81 -7.04 -5.29
N ILE A 43 -15.71 -8.15 -6.04
CA ILE A 43 -15.96 -8.17 -7.50
C ILE A 43 -17.43 -7.88 -7.81
N CYS A 44 -18.36 -8.57 -7.13
CA CYS A 44 -19.80 -8.37 -7.33
C CYS A 44 -20.21 -6.91 -7.09
N ILE A 45 -19.79 -6.34 -5.97
CA ILE A 45 -20.10 -4.95 -5.61
C ILE A 45 -19.48 -3.99 -6.63
N THR A 46 -18.22 -4.20 -7.00
CA THR A 46 -17.53 -3.37 -7.99
C THR A 46 -18.27 -3.32 -9.31
N GLN A 47 -18.73 -4.47 -9.82
CA GLN A 47 -19.46 -4.51 -11.08
C GLN A 47 -20.82 -3.82 -10.99
N LYS A 48 -21.51 -3.94 -9.86
CA LYS A 48 -22.78 -3.23 -9.62
C LYS A 48 -22.59 -1.71 -9.55
N LEU A 49 -21.43 -1.23 -9.13
CA LEU A 49 -21.12 0.20 -9.03
C LEU A 49 -20.65 0.79 -10.37
N LEU A 50 -19.82 0.06 -11.12
CA LEU A 50 -19.14 0.58 -12.29
C LEU A 50 -19.89 0.34 -13.61
N ARG A 51 -20.85 -0.57 -13.63
CA ARG A 51 -21.65 -0.85 -14.84
C ARG A 51 -23.02 -0.24 -14.70
N GLU A 52 -23.46 0.45 -15.75
CA GLU A 52 -24.85 0.87 -15.87
C GLU A 52 -25.76 -0.37 -15.97
N PHE A 53 -26.77 -0.41 -15.09
CA PHE A 53 -27.88 -1.36 -14.91
C PHE A 53 -27.88 -2.76 -15.59
N ASP A 54 -28.23 -3.75 -14.76
CA ASP A 54 -28.81 -5.08 -15.10
C ASP A 54 -27.95 -6.20 -15.70
N GLN A 55 -26.66 -6.00 -15.98
CA GLN A 55 -25.87 -7.08 -16.61
C GLN A 55 -25.38 -8.19 -15.66
N TRP A 56 -25.25 -7.91 -14.35
CA TRP A 56 -24.63 -8.83 -13.39
C TRP A 56 -25.43 -8.92 -12.08
N LYS A 57 -26.38 -9.86 -12.04
CA LYS A 57 -27.12 -10.27 -10.85
C LYS A 57 -26.33 -11.33 -10.09
N ASN A 58 -26.52 -11.40 -8.77
CA ASN A 58 -25.88 -12.43 -7.95
C ASN A 58 -26.21 -13.85 -8.45
N SER A 59 -27.36 -14.04 -9.09
CA SER A 59 -27.77 -15.29 -9.74
C SER A 59 -26.86 -15.75 -10.91
N GLN A 60 -26.08 -14.86 -11.51
CA GLN A 60 -25.07 -15.24 -12.52
C GLN A 60 -23.78 -15.71 -11.83
N TRP A 61 -23.43 -15.11 -10.70
CA TRP A 61 -22.22 -15.47 -9.95
C TRP A 61 -22.32 -16.81 -9.24
N ILE A 62 -23.52 -17.20 -8.76
CA ILE A 62 -23.73 -18.51 -8.13
C ILE A 62 -23.42 -19.67 -9.09
N GLN A 63 -23.66 -19.51 -10.39
CA GLN A 63 -23.40 -20.56 -11.38
C GLN A 63 -21.90 -20.75 -11.64
N ILE A 64 -21.13 -19.67 -11.52
CA ILE A 64 -19.69 -19.68 -11.79
C ILE A 64 -18.92 -20.21 -10.57
N PHE A 65 -19.37 -19.84 -9.36
CA PHE A 65 -18.64 -20.13 -8.12
C PHE A 65 -19.25 -21.23 -7.27
N ASP A 66 -20.36 -21.84 -7.70
CA ASP A 66 -21.08 -22.90 -6.97
C ASP A 66 -21.42 -22.50 -5.52
N VAL A 67 -21.93 -21.28 -5.34
CA VAL A 67 -22.26 -20.72 -4.02
C VAL A 67 -23.77 -20.57 -3.89
N ASP A 68 -24.32 -20.84 -2.71
CA ASP A 68 -25.72 -20.55 -2.43
C ASP A 68 -26.04 -19.04 -2.55
N ILE A 69 -27.16 -18.71 -3.18
CA ILE A 69 -27.56 -17.32 -3.44
C ILE A 69 -27.83 -16.55 -2.15
N LYS A 70 -28.38 -17.20 -1.10
CA LYS A 70 -28.62 -16.55 0.18
C LYS A 70 -27.29 -16.29 0.89
N CYS A 71 -26.37 -17.25 0.83
CA CYS A 71 -25.01 -17.09 1.34
C CYS A 71 -24.30 -15.91 0.68
N LEU A 72 -24.34 -15.81 -0.66
CA LEU A 72 -23.72 -14.71 -1.41
C LEU A 72 -24.36 -13.35 -1.07
N ASN A 73 -25.69 -13.27 -1.06
CA ASN A 73 -26.40 -12.04 -0.69
C ASN A 73 -26.07 -11.58 0.74
N THR A 74 -26.03 -12.52 1.69
CA THR A 74 -25.73 -12.21 3.10
C THR A 74 -24.28 -11.77 3.26
N SER A 75 -23.37 -12.42 2.55
CA SER A 75 -21.95 -12.07 2.55
C SER A 75 -21.71 -10.69 1.93
N GLU A 76 -22.43 -10.34 0.88
CA GLU A 76 -22.35 -9.01 0.25
C GLU A 76 -22.82 -7.90 1.20
N ILE A 77 -23.95 -8.09 1.89
CA ILE A 77 -24.44 -7.15 2.90
C ILE A 77 -23.41 -7.00 4.04
N SER A 78 -22.88 -8.12 4.54
CA SER A 78 -21.88 -8.13 5.61
C SER A 78 -20.59 -7.41 5.18
N PHE A 79 -20.19 -7.57 3.91
CA PHE A 79 -19.07 -6.86 3.32
C PHE A 79 -19.32 -5.34 3.32
N LEU A 80 -20.47 -4.90 2.79
CA LEU A 80 -20.84 -3.49 2.73
C LEU A 80 -20.90 -2.84 4.12
N GLN A 81 -21.47 -3.53 5.10
CA GLN A 81 -21.47 -3.09 6.50
C GLN A 81 -20.04 -2.93 7.04
N ARG A 82 -19.16 -3.88 6.73
CA ARG A 82 -17.77 -3.84 7.19
C ARG A 82 -16.95 -2.70 6.56
N VAL A 83 -17.27 -2.28 5.34
CA VAL A 83 -16.67 -1.09 4.72
C VAL A 83 -17.44 0.20 5.01
N ASP A 84 -18.40 0.17 5.94
CA ASP A 84 -19.24 1.31 6.32
C ASP A 84 -19.98 1.93 5.12
N TYR A 85 -20.37 1.10 4.15
CA TYR A 85 -20.98 1.51 2.88
C TYR A 85 -20.19 2.56 2.08
N LYS A 86 -18.92 2.82 2.44
CA LYS A 86 -18.04 3.77 1.76
C LYS A 86 -17.40 3.10 0.56
N VAL A 87 -18.21 2.93 -0.47
CA VAL A 87 -17.84 2.19 -1.68
C VAL A 87 -17.37 3.06 -2.83
N TRP A 88 -17.42 4.39 -2.71
CA TRP A 88 -16.97 5.33 -3.73
C TRP A 88 -15.47 5.58 -3.62
N MET A 89 -14.76 5.36 -4.72
CA MET A 89 -13.34 5.63 -4.83
C MET A 89 -13.09 6.97 -5.52
N ASP A 90 -12.26 7.81 -4.91
CA ASP A 90 -11.75 9.02 -5.54
C ASP A 90 -10.53 8.74 -6.44
N LYS A 91 -10.15 9.74 -7.24
CA LYS A 91 -9.04 9.64 -8.19
C LYS A 91 -7.70 9.34 -7.51
N ASP A 92 -7.44 9.92 -6.35
CA ASP A 92 -6.16 9.77 -5.65
C ASP A 92 -6.01 8.36 -5.08
N SER A 93 -7.09 7.83 -4.52
CA SER A 93 -7.22 6.43 -4.08
C SER A 93 -7.03 5.45 -5.24
N PHE A 94 -7.54 5.78 -6.44
CA PHE A 94 -7.37 4.95 -7.62
C PHE A 94 -5.91 4.88 -8.06
N ILE A 95 -5.24 6.02 -8.20
CA ILE A 95 -3.81 6.08 -8.55
C ILE A 95 -2.96 5.40 -7.47
N SER A 96 -3.22 5.67 -6.20
CA SER A 96 -2.50 5.03 -5.09
C SER A 96 -2.65 3.52 -5.12
N THR A 97 -3.84 3.00 -5.44
CA THR A 97 -4.08 1.55 -5.52
C THR A 97 -3.30 0.93 -6.67
N ILE A 98 -3.29 1.57 -7.84
CA ILE A 98 -2.49 1.12 -8.99
C ILE A 98 -1.01 1.04 -8.61
N ASN A 99 -0.46 2.11 -8.03
CA ASN A 99 0.95 2.17 -7.66
C ASN A 99 1.31 1.09 -6.62
N SER A 100 0.40 0.84 -5.66
CA SER A 100 0.56 -0.26 -4.69
C SER A 100 0.53 -1.63 -5.35
N MET A 101 -0.34 -1.86 -6.35
CA MET A 101 -0.39 -3.13 -7.09
C MET A 101 0.82 -3.35 -7.99
N LEU A 102 1.37 -2.29 -8.56
CA LEU A 102 2.55 -2.33 -9.43
C LEU A 102 3.88 -2.42 -8.64
N GLY A 103 3.84 -2.31 -7.31
CA GLY A 103 5.03 -2.39 -6.47
C GLY A 103 5.92 -1.14 -6.51
N GLU A 104 5.43 -0.01 -7.03
CA GLU A 104 6.24 1.23 -7.14
C GLU A 104 6.66 1.82 -5.77
N GLN A 105 6.12 1.30 -4.66
CA GLN A 105 6.60 1.63 -3.32
C GLN A 105 8.02 1.13 -3.01
N GLU A 106 8.56 0.16 -3.74
CA GLU A 106 9.96 -0.28 -3.56
C GLU A 106 10.93 0.74 -4.18
N LEU A 107 10.60 1.31 -5.34
CA LEU A 107 11.50 2.22 -6.06
C LEU A 107 11.73 3.54 -5.30
N GLU A 108 10.69 4.12 -4.70
CA GLU A 108 10.83 5.35 -3.90
C GLU A 108 11.52 5.10 -2.56
N LYS A 109 11.32 3.93 -1.94
CA LYS A 109 11.99 3.57 -0.69
C LYS A 109 13.48 3.32 -0.92
N ASP A 110 13.83 2.61 -1.99
CA ASP A 110 15.21 2.33 -2.37
C ASP A 110 15.93 3.60 -2.80
N LEU A 111 15.29 4.47 -3.59
CA LEU A 111 15.85 5.76 -3.97
C LEU A 111 16.01 6.67 -2.74
N GLY A 112 15.04 6.68 -1.83
CA GLY A 112 15.11 7.43 -0.57
C GLY A 112 16.16 6.88 0.40
N PHE A 113 16.49 5.60 0.34
CA PHE A 113 17.59 4.99 1.09
C PHE A 113 18.94 5.36 0.50
N GLU A 114 19.11 5.24 -0.82
CA GLU A 114 20.35 5.59 -1.52
C GLU A 114 20.66 7.09 -1.42
N LEU A 115 19.65 7.95 -1.52
CA LEU A 115 19.83 9.40 -1.32
C LEU A 115 20.28 9.75 0.12
N ARG A 116 19.81 9.01 1.12
CA ARG A 116 20.28 9.16 2.51
C ARG A 116 21.73 8.70 2.64
N ARG A 117 22.06 7.53 2.09
CA ARG A 117 23.41 6.97 2.07
C ARG A 117 24.43 7.92 1.42
N ILE A 118 24.09 8.51 0.28
CA ILE A 118 24.94 9.48 -0.43
C ILE A 118 25.14 10.76 0.41
N LYS A 119 24.09 11.24 1.09
CA LYS A 119 24.18 12.43 1.95
C LYS A 119 25.07 12.18 3.17
N ASP A 120 24.98 11.02 3.78
CA ASP A 120 25.78 10.67 4.95
C ASP A 120 27.26 10.49 4.58
N PHE A 121 27.54 9.81 3.46
CA PHE A 121 28.91 9.70 2.92
C PHE A 121 29.53 11.06 2.58
N ARG A 122 28.73 12.02 2.08
CA ARG A 122 29.22 13.39 1.82
C ARG A 122 29.59 14.11 3.12
N ARG A 123 28.77 14.00 4.18
CA ARG A 123 29.06 14.61 5.48
C ARG A 123 30.34 14.04 6.10
N GLU A 124 30.55 12.73 6.03
CA GLU A 124 31.77 12.08 6.53
C GLU A 124 33.03 12.60 5.82
N ASN A 125 32.98 12.76 4.50
CA ASN A 125 34.10 13.31 3.73
C ASN A 125 34.35 14.79 4.04
N GLU A 126 33.31 15.59 4.27
CA GLU A 126 33.44 16.99 4.67
C GLU A 126 34.08 17.12 6.06
N GLN A 127 33.69 16.25 7.01
CA GLN A 127 34.27 16.20 8.34
C GLN A 127 35.76 15.80 8.29
N GLN A 128 36.12 14.78 7.52
CA GLN A 128 37.52 14.37 7.35
C GLN A 128 38.38 15.48 6.73
N LYS A 129 37.83 16.25 5.78
CA LYS A 129 38.55 17.40 5.21
C LYS A 129 38.79 18.49 6.26
N GLN A 130 37.80 18.80 7.10
CA GLN A 130 37.96 19.78 8.17
C GLN A 130 38.96 19.32 9.23
N ASP A 131 38.89 18.06 9.66
CA ASP A 131 39.82 17.50 10.65
C ASP A 131 41.27 17.49 10.12
N ASN A 132 41.46 17.21 8.83
CA ASN A 132 42.77 17.26 8.19
C ASN A 132 43.30 18.70 8.07
N GLN A 133 42.41 19.67 7.79
CA GLN A 133 42.75 21.10 7.75
C GLN A 133 43.21 21.59 9.14
N ILE A 134 42.46 21.24 10.20
CA ILE A 134 42.78 21.61 11.58
C ILE A 134 44.13 21.00 12.00
N LYS A 135 44.39 19.73 11.64
CA LYS A 135 45.68 19.09 11.92
C LYS A 135 46.83 19.78 11.17
N SER A 136 46.65 20.14 9.90
CA SER A 136 47.68 20.87 9.14
C SER A 136 47.96 22.26 9.72
N ASP A 137 46.92 22.96 10.19
CA ASP A 137 47.08 24.30 10.76
C ASP A 137 47.79 24.24 12.12
N GLN A 138 47.48 23.25 12.96
CA GLN A 138 48.15 23.02 14.25
C GLN A 138 49.64 22.70 14.07
N ILE A 139 49.99 21.84 13.10
CA ILE A 139 51.39 21.49 12.78
C ILE A 139 52.18 22.73 12.35
N ASN A 140 51.59 23.58 11.50
CA ASN A 140 52.24 24.80 11.01
C ASN A 140 52.43 25.86 12.12
N SER A 141 51.52 25.95 13.10
CA SER A 141 51.68 26.85 14.24
C SER A 141 52.74 26.39 15.25
N SER A 142 52.91 25.08 15.47
CA SER A 142 53.94 24.53 16.36
C SER A 142 55.36 24.73 15.81
N GLN A 143 55.55 24.56 14.49
CA GLN A 143 56.84 24.83 13.84
C GLN A 143 57.25 26.32 13.88
N LYS A 144 56.30 27.24 14.08
CA LYS A 144 56.55 28.68 14.16
C LYS A 144 57.00 29.16 15.54
N LEU A 145 56.81 28.34 16.58
CA LEU A 145 57.19 28.63 17.98
C LEU A 145 58.60 28.11 18.33
N GLU A 146 59.10 27.08 17.64
CA GLU A 146 60.46 26.54 17.85
C GLU A 146 61.56 27.29 17.06
N GLY A 147 61.19 28.26 16.22
CA GLY A 147 62.09 29.03 15.36
C GLY A 147 62.48 30.43 15.87
N LYS A 148 62.37 30.72 17.17
CA LYS A 148 62.82 31.97 17.79
C LYS A 148 63.89 31.75 18.84
#